data_AF-A0A350WP07-F1
#
_entry.id   AF-A0A350WP07-F1
#
_cell.length_a   1.000
_cell.length_b   1.000
_cell.length_c   1.000
_cell.angle_alpha   90.00
_cell.angle_beta   90.00
_cell.angle_gamma   90.00
#
_symmetry.space_group_name_H-M   'P 1'
#
loop_
_entity.id
_entity.type
_entity.pdbx_description
1 polymer ?
#
loop_
_entity_poly.entity_id
_entity_poly.type
_entity_poly.pdbx_seq_one_letter_code
_entity_poly.pdbx_strand_id
1 'polypeptide(L)' 'MSEIRTLHFLLSRLERISADSSVAYRASGVRGSMLRVVEKLETGRPVPSQVVRRLVESAYGLLEKAAAEKVR' A
#
# COMPACT_ATOMS: atom_id res chain seq x y z
N MET A 1 -7.97 12.45 -8.39
CA MET A 1 -7.16 11.28 -8.80
C MET A 1 -8.03 10.03 -8.72
N SER A 2 -7.99 9.15 -9.71
CA SER A 2 -8.68 7.84 -9.65
C SER A 2 -8.09 6.97 -8.53
N GLU A 3 -8.93 6.24 -7.78
CA GLU A 3 -8.51 5.37 -6.68
C GLU A 3 -7.43 4.37 -7.12
N ILE A 4 -7.56 3.78 -8.31
CA ILE A 4 -6.57 2.88 -8.90
C ILE A 4 -5.18 3.54 -9.02
N ARG A 5 -5.11 4.81 -9.45
CA ARG A 5 -3.81 5.50 -9.61
C ARG A 5 -3.12 5.67 -8.27
N THR A 6 -3.87 5.98 -7.22
CA THR A 6 -3.34 6.08 -5.85
C THR A 6 -2.81 4.73 -5.37
N LEU A 7 -3.52 3.64 -5.62
CA LEU A 7 -3.07 2.29 -5.24
C LEU A 7 -1.80 1.89 -5.98
N HIS A 8 -1.71 2.13 -7.29
CA HIS A 8 -0.49 1.88 -8.07
C HIS A 8 0.71 2.68 -7.57
N PHE A 9 0.50 3.97 -7.28
CA PHE A 9 1.52 4.79 -6.66
C PHE A 9 2.00 4.16 -5.34
N LEU A 10 1.10 3.83 -4.42
CA LEU A 10 1.45 3.24 -3.12
C LEU A 10 2.15 1.89 -3.24
N LEU A 11 1.73 1.02 -4.18
CA LEU A 11 2.41 -0.24 -4.48
C LEU A 11 3.89 -0.03 -4.82
N SER A 12 4.18 0.93 -5.71
CA SER A 12 5.56 1.26 -6.10
C SER A 12 6.40 1.80 -4.94
N ARG A 13 5.76 2.43 -3.95
CA ARG A 13 6.45 2.95 -2.75
C ARG A 13 6.70 1.86 -1.72
N LEU A 14 5.73 1.00 -1.47
CA LEU A 14 5.84 -0.11 -0.53
C LEU A 14 6.89 -1.14 -0.97
N GLU A 15 7.02 -1.38 -2.29
CA GLU A 15 8.05 -2.24 -2.86
C GLU A 15 9.49 -1.76 -2.58
N ARG A 16 9.67 -0.46 -2.30
CA ARG A 16 10.98 0.14 -2.01
C ARG A 16 11.33 0.16 -0.52
N ILE A 17 10.47 -0.35 0.36
CA ILE A 17 10.80 -0.52 1.77
C ILE A 17 11.87 -1.62 1.87
N SER A 18 12.98 -1.33 2.57
CA SER A 18 14.07 -2.28 2.75
C SER A 18 13.57 -3.54 3.45
N ALA A 19 14.12 -4.71 3.10
CA ALA A 19 13.86 -5.96 3.81
C ALA A 19 14.28 -5.89 5.29
N ASP A 20 15.25 -5.05 5.62
CA ASP A 20 15.75 -4.84 6.99
C ASP A 20 14.92 -3.82 7.80
N SER A 21 13.92 -3.17 7.17
CA SER A 21 13.05 -2.24 7.87
C SER A 21 12.18 -2.96 8.89
N SER A 22 11.95 -2.37 10.06
CA SER A 22 11.08 -2.99 11.09
C SER A 22 9.64 -3.18 10.61
N VAL A 23 9.23 -2.44 9.57
CA VAL A 23 7.89 -2.54 8.97
C VAL A 23 7.81 -3.43 7.72
N ALA A 24 8.92 -4.06 7.28
CA ALA A 24 9.00 -4.82 6.04
C ALA A 24 7.93 -5.93 5.91
N TYR A 25 7.76 -6.73 6.97
CA TYR A 25 6.74 -7.80 6.99
C TYR A 25 5.32 -7.25 6.79
N ARG A 26 4.98 -6.15 7.48
CA ARG A 26 3.67 -5.51 7.35
C ARG A 26 3.47 -4.87 5.98
N ALA A 27 4.52 -4.25 5.43
CA ALA A 27 4.52 -3.70 4.07
C ALA A 27 4.22 -4.76 3.01
N SER A 28 4.83 -5.94 3.13
CA SER A 28 4.55 -7.08 2.24
C SER A 28 3.07 -7.49 2.28
N GLY A 29 2.49 -7.60 3.49
CA GLY A 29 1.08 -7.95 3.67
C GLY A 29 0.11 -6.91 3.09
N VAL A 30 0.39 -5.62 3.29
CA VAL A 30 -0.40 -4.52 2.70
C VAL A 30 -0.26 -4.50 1.18
N ARG A 31 0.96 -4.69 0.65
CA ARG A 31 1.21 -4.78 -0.81
C ARG A 31 0.41 -5.91 -1.45
N GLY A 32 0.43 -7.12 -0.88
CA GLY A 32 -0.34 -8.25 -1.39
C GLY A 32 -1.86 -8.04 -1.33
N SER A 33 -2.35 -7.36 -0.30
CA SER A 33 -3.78 -7.00 -0.19
C SER A 33 -4.19 -5.92 -1.19
N MET A 34 -3.31 -4.95 -1.42
CA MET A 34 -3.50 -3.88 -2.39
C MET A 34 -3.49 -4.38 -3.84
N LEU A 35 -2.58 -5.31 -4.19
CA LEU A 35 -2.57 -5.96 -5.51
C LEU A 35 -3.91 -6.63 -5.85
N ARG A 36 -4.49 -7.37 -4.90
CA ARG A 36 -5.81 -8.01 -5.08
C ARG A 36 -6.95 -7.01 -5.25
N VAL A 37 -6.86 -5.84 -4.63
CA VAL A 37 -7.86 -4.77 -4.81
C VAL A 37 -7.70 -4.10 -6.17
N VAL A 38 -6.46 -3.83 -6.60
CA VAL A 38 -6.17 -3.29 -7.94
C VAL A 38 -6.71 -4.23 -9.02
N GLU A 39 -6.40 -5.53 -8.94
CA GLU A 39 -6.90 -6.54 -9.87
C GLU A 39 -8.44 -6.54 -9.97
N LYS A 40 -9.14 -6.47 -8.83
CA LYS A 40 -10.60 -6.36 -8.82
C LYS A 40 -11.09 -5.10 -9.53
N LEU A 41 -10.52 -3.94 -9.21
CA LEU A 41 -10.94 -2.66 -9.79
C LEU A 41 -10.65 -2.61 -11.29
N GLU A 42 -9.51 -3.13 -11.74
CA GLU A 42 -9.13 -3.19 -13.17
C GLU A 42 -9.99 -4.15 -13.98
N THR A 43 -10.48 -5.23 -13.35
CA THR A 43 -11.44 -6.17 -13.95
C THR A 43 -12.90 -5.74 -13.81
N GLY A 44 -13.16 -4.51 -13.37
CA GLY A 44 -14.51 -3.95 -13.20
C GLY A 44 -15.29 -4.54 -12.03
N ARG A 45 -14.65 -5.30 -11.14
CA ARG A 45 -15.27 -5.85 -9.94
C ARG A 45 -15.35 -4.76 -8.86
N PRO A 46 -16.53 -4.53 -8.26
CA PRO A 46 -16.68 -3.54 -7.21
C PRO A 46 -15.86 -3.91 -5.99
N VAL A 47 -15.23 -2.91 -5.37
CA VAL A 47 -14.57 -3.03 -4.06
C VAL A 47 -15.20 -1.97 -3.15
N PRO A 48 -15.57 -2.30 -1.91
CA PRO A 48 -16.10 -1.32 -0.98
C PRO A 48 -15.09 -0.19 -0.74
N SER A 49 -15.53 1.06 -0.85
CA SER A 49 -14.65 2.25 -0.68
C SER A 49 -13.91 2.26 0.66
N GLN A 50 -14.54 1.74 1.73
CA GLN A 50 -13.90 1.62 3.03
C GLN A 50 -12.67 0.68 3.02
N VAL A 51 -12.67 -0.38 2.19
CA VAL A 51 -11.54 -1.29 2.03
C VAL A 51 -10.38 -0.56 1.36
N VAL A 52 -10.66 0.18 0.28
CA VAL A 52 -9.67 1.00 -0.44
C VAL A 52 -9.06 2.03 0.51
N ARG A 53 -9.91 2.76 1.25
CA ARG A 53 -9.47 3.76 2.23
C ARG A 53 -8.55 3.19 3.30
N ARG A 54 -8.92 2.06 3.93
CA ARG A 54 -8.09 1.42 4.97
C ARG A 54 -6.73 0.98 4.44
N LEU A 55 -6.67 0.49 3.20
CA LEU A 55 -5.40 0.11 2.57
C LEU A 55 -4.51 1.32 2.28
N VAL A 56 -5.10 2.41 1.80
CA VAL A 56 -4.40 3.69 1.58
C VAL A 56 -3.82 4.22 2.90
N GLU A 57 -4.64 4.29 3.95
CA GLU A 57 -4.21 4.74 5.29
C GLU A 57 -3.09 3.84 5.85
N SER A 58 -3.24 2.51 5.73
CA SER A 58 -2.23 1.55 6.18
C SER A 58 -0.91 1.70 5.41
N ALA A 59 -0.97 1.88 4.10
CA ALA A 59 0.22 2.06 3.26
C ALA A 59 0.99 3.34 3.61
N TYR A 60 0.28 4.47 3.74
CA TYR A 60 0.92 5.72 4.16
C TYR A 60 1.55 5.62 5.55
N GLY A 61 0.86 5.02 6.53
CA GLY A 61 1.43 4.84 7.87
C GLY A 61 2.67 3.94 7.91
N LEU A 62 2.80 2.98 6.98
CA LEU A 62 4.02 2.18 6.84
C LEU A 62 5.15 2.97 6.19
N LEU A 63 4.84 3.76 5.16
CA LEU A 63 5.81 4.62 4.48
C LEU A 63 6.38 5.69 5.42
N GLU A 64 5.55 6.29 6.27
CA GLU A 64 5.97 7.26 7.28
C GLU A 64 6.94 6.64 8.28
N LYS A 65 6.62 5.45 8.81
CA LYS A 65 7.51 4.71 9.72
C LYS A 65 8.84 4.33 9.07
N ALA A 66 8.79 3.79 7.85
CA ALA A 66 9.99 3.46 7.11
C ALA A 66 10.85 4.69 6.78
N ALA A 67 10.24 5.86 6.56
CA ALA A 67 10.96 7.11 6.38
C ALA A 67 11.61 7.58 7.68
N ALA A 68 10.89 7.50 8.81
CA ALA A 68 11.41 7.86 10.13
C ALA A 68 12.61 7.01 10.57
N GLU A 69 12.67 5.73 10.17
CA GLU A 69 13.83 4.86 10.39
C GLU A 69 15.11 5.37 9.70
N LYS A 70 14.98 6.05 8.56
CA LYS A 70 16.13 6.52 7.76
C LYS A 70 16.69 7.89 8.15
N VAL A 71 15.91 8.67 8.89
CA VAL A 71 16.33 10.00 9.38
C VAL A 71 17.07 9.87 10.72
N ARG A 72 17.05 8.68 11.32
CA ARG A 72 17.69 8.36 12.60
C ARG A 72 19.17 7.99 12.48
#